data_AF-A0A218KMG9-F1
#
_entry.id   AF-A0A218KMG9-F1
#
_cell.length_a   1.000
_cell.length_b   1.000
_cell.length_c   1.000
_cell.angle_alpha   90.00
_cell.angle_beta   90.00
_cell.angle_gamma   90.00
#
_symmetry.space_group_name_H-M   'P 1'
#
loop_
_entity.id
_entity.type
_entity.pdbx_description
1 polymer ?
#
loop_
_entity_poly.entity_id
_entity_poly.type
_entity_poly.pdbx_seq_one_letter_code
_entity_poly.pdbx_strand_id
1 'polypeptide(L)'
;MVKKKTIHRKKLSKKLSKRLLSEIVSKDLLPYLTDKSAMASSKTGSIEKANASTKIDLDSKVELPAKPSLYPENLNPFQAALSEIRLNEDENIKLNEFLERVIAAKDIEELDKIVNQALDLGIRINAHNEDGYSFSNIAIFKLCEDKFTEDKQANIIKKLALSGAYFDKSYIQGNKNTIEICNKVEKEVEPQIYNRLQKLREIGESAAIEGTVKKVEFDNQTFYMAFSQNSRVNVAKVVSGARDLGLSRGNLSLGGNIVRLGESEVEIKTEKNGKRNYTDISDTSAFTVTFPTTLGELHVRIYQDIKNYNTIQLEVENKDLWNKLQKTGESIGQGCLFGGMSVCKAVASGGFLRSGRFCDQKSCGQKSMETIKPISNFKSRESLSWTERLEDTKPVIHGIS
;
A
#
# COMPACT_ATOMS: atom_id res chain seq x y z
N MET A 1 -9.93 -10.81 35.28
CA MET A 1 -11.25 -10.33 34.80
C MET A 1 -11.22 -9.10 33.86
N VAL A 2 -10.06 -8.48 33.58
CA VAL A 2 -9.98 -7.23 32.76
C VAL A 2 -10.07 -7.48 31.23
N LYS A 3 -9.59 -8.63 30.71
CA LYS A 3 -9.58 -8.92 29.26
C LYS A 3 -10.98 -9.04 28.60
N LYS A 4 -12.01 -9.51 29.32
CA LYS A 4 -13.37 -9.67 28.76
C LYS A 4 -14.09 -8.33 28.54
N LYS A 5 -13.84 -7.31 29.38
CA LYS A 5 -14.48 -5.98 29.25
C LYS A 5 -13.98 -5.21 28.03
N THR A 6 -12.69 -5.31 27.69
CA THR A 6 -12.08 -4.63 26.54
C THR A 6 -12.57 -5.21 25.21
N ILE A 7 -12.69 -6.54 25.12
CA ILE A 7 -13.20 -7.23 23.93
C ILE A 7 -14.68 -6.88 23.69
N HIS A 8 -15.47 -6.78 24.76
CA HIS A 8 -16.89 -6.44 24.64
C HIS A 8 -17.10 -5.00 24.20
N ARG A 9 -16.29 -4.05 24.70
CA ARG A 9 -16.27 -2.64 24.25
C ARG A 9 -15.85 -2.51 22.78
N LYS A 10 -14.80 -3.20 22.33
CA LYS A 10 -14.37 -3.20 20.92
C LYS A 10 -15.45 -3.76 19.98
N LYS A 11 -16.12 -4.85 20.37
CA LYS A 11 -17.25 -5.42 19.58
C LYS A 11 -18.47 -4.50 19.56
N LEU A 12 -18.77 -3.82 20.65
CA LEU A 12 -19.89 -2.87 20.71
C LEU A 12 -19.60 -1.63 19.85
N SER A 13 -18.40 -1.04 19.93
CA SER A 13 -18.06 0.13 19.12
C SER A 13 -18.00 -0.21 17.63
N LYS A 14 -17.48 -1.39 17.25
CA LYS A 14 -17.50 -1.87 15.85
C LYS A 14 -18.93 -2.05 15.32
N LYS A 15 -19.88 -2.50 16.16
CA LYS A 15 -21.29 -2.70 15.77
C LYS A 15 -22.08 -1.37 15.72
N LEU A 16 -21.76 -0.43 16.60
CA LEU A 16 -22.33 0.93 16.60
C LEU A 16 -21.80 1.77 15.43
N SER A 17 -20.49 1.73 15.18
CA SER A 17 -19.82 2.39 14.06
C SER A 17 -20.37 1.91 12.71
N LYS A 18 -20.48 0.58 12.50
CA LYS A 18 -21.11 0.03 11.30
C LYS A 18 -22.55 0.47 11.12
N ARG A 19 -23.33 0.54 12.20
CA ARG A 19 -24.73 0.94 12.13
C ARG A 19 -24.88 2.43 11.81
N LEU A 20 -24.10 3.29 12.45
CA LEU A 20 -24.07 4.73 12.19
C LEU A 20 -23.59 5.06 10.77
N LEU A 21 -22.49 4.46 10.33
CA LEU A 21 -22.00 4.62 8.96
C LEU A 21 -23.02 4.09 7.95
N SER A 22 -23.61 2.91 8.18
CA SER A 22 -24.65 2.38 7.28
C SER A 22 -25.92 3.23 7.25
N GLU A 23 -26.34 3.82 8.38
CA GLU A 23 -27.55 4.66 8.46
C GLU A 23 -27.32 6.05 7.86
N ILE A 24 -26.12 6.61 7.99
CA ILE A 24 -25.73 7.89 7.37
C ILE A 24 -25.53 7.71 5.87
N VAL A 25 -24.82 6.67 5.44
CA VAL A 25 -24.69 6.32 4.02
C VAL A 25 -26.06 6.03 3.42
N SER A 26 -26.91 5.25 4.09
CA SER A 26 -28.20 4.87 3.50
C SER A 26 -29.22 6.02 3.45
N LYS A 27 -29.04 7.08 4.24
CA LYS A 27 -29.90 8.28 4.18
C LYS A 27 -29.34 9.36 3.27
N ASP A 28 -28.02 9.54 3.25
CA ASP A 28 -27.38 10.68 2.57
C ASP A 28 -26.65 10.29 1.27
N LEU A 29 -26.19 9.03 1.11
CA LEU A 29 -25.51 8.54 -0.12
C LEU A 29 -26.46 7.84 -1.10
N LEU A 30 -27.53 7.20 -0.60
CA LEU A 30 -28.46 6.42 -1.44
C LEU A 30 -29.15 7.25 -2.55
N PRO A 31 -29.56 8.51 -2.31
CA PRO A 31 -30.14 9.35 -3.37
C PRO A 31 -29.19 9.64 -4.54
N TYR A 32 -27.87 9.60 -4.32
CA TYR A 32 -26.85 9.88 -5.33
C TYR A 32 -26.38 8.62 -6.08
N LEU A 33 -26.69 7.42 -5.56
CA LEU A 33 -26.31 6.13 -6.17
C LEU A 33 -27.44 5.50 -6.98
N THR A 34 -28.70 5.89 -6.77
CA THR A 34 -29.87 5.24 -7.37
C THR A 34 -30.41 5.89 -8.65
N ASP A 35 -29.82 6.96 -9.17
CA ASP A 35 -30.27 7.60 -10.42
C ASP A 35 -29.79 6.85 -11.70
N LYS A 36 -29.92 5.51 -11.66
CA LYS A 36 -29.88 4.66 -12.85
C LYS A 36 -31.29 4.21 -13.18
N SER A 37 -32.02 5.04 -13.93
CA SER A 37 -32.98 4.63 -14.97
C SER A 37 -33.99 5.74 -15.28
N ALA A 38 -33.73 6.51 -16.33
CA ALA A 38 -34.78 7.13 -17.13
C ALA A 38 -34.31 7.41 -18.56
N MET A 39 -34.05 6.37 -19.35
CA MET A 39 -34.23 6.45 -20.80
C MET A 39 -35.41 5.55 -21.18
N ALA A 40 -36.60 6.13 -21.05
CA ALA A 40 -37.78 5.65 -21.75
C ALA A 40 -37.72 6.15 -23.20
N SER A 41 -38.05 5.24 -24.12
CA SER A 41 -38.18 5.48 -25.55
C SER A 41 -39.22 6.57 -25.87
N SER A 42 -38.91 7.48 -26.80
CA SER A 42 -39.95 8.07 -27.65
C SER A 42 -39.40 8.43 -29.02
N LYS A 43 -40.15 8.00 -30.04
CA LYS A 43 -39.91 8.14 -31.48
C LYS A 43 -40.15 9.58 -31.99
N THR A 44 -39.46 9.86 -33.10
CA THR A 44 -39.86 10.63 -34.31
C THR A 44 -40.24 12.11 -34.20
N GLY A 45 -39.57 12.93 -35.02
CA GLY A 45 -40.07 14.26 -35.43
C GLY A 45 -39.00 15.11 -36.10
N SER A 46 -39.06 15.18 -37.43
CA SER A 46 -38.17 15.85 -38.38
C SER A 46 -38.10 17.40 -38.28
N ILE A 47 -37.04 18.02 -38.81
CA ILE A 47 -37.03 19.00 -39.94
C ILE A 47 -35.87 20.05 -39.84
N GLU A 48 -35.14 20.08 -40.98
CA GLU A 48 -34.42 21.17 -41.67
C GLU A 48 -33.08 21.80 -41.24
N LYS A 49 -32.26 21.89 -42.30
CA LYS A 49 -30.98 22.57 -42.48
C LYS A 49 -31.17 24.07 -42.62
N ALA A 50 -30.17 24.86 -42.19
CA ALA A 50 -29.68 25.99 -42.98
C ALA A 50 -28.22 26.32 -42.61
N ASN A 51 -27.43 26.60 -43.65
CA ASN A 51 -26.00 26.88 -43.66
C ASN A 51 -25.65 28.24 -43.03
N ALA A 52 -24.43 28.35 -42.48
CA ALA A 52 -23.53 29.47 -42.78
C ALA A 52 -22.09 29.12 -42.37
N SER A 53 -21.23 29.03 -43.39
CA SER A 53 -19.78 28.88 -43.27
C SER A 53 -19.15 30.21 -42.87
N THR A 54 -18.25 30.19 -41.90
CA THR A 54 -17.23 31.25 -41.79
C THR A 54 -15.89 30.57 -41.52
N LYS A 55 -15.06 30.54 -42.57
CA LYS A 55 -13.66 30.15 -42.50
C LYS A 55 -12.94 31.15 -41.59
N ILE A 56 -12.22 30.64 -40.60
CA ILE A 56 -11.20 31.40 -39.88
C ILE A 56 -9.85 30.79 -40.30
N ASP A 57 -8.98 31.68 -40.78
CA ASP A 57 -7.62 31.42 -41.27
C ASP A 57 -6.78 30.63 -40.25
N LEU A 58 -6.31 29.46 -40.67
CA LEU A 58 -5.19 28.76 -40.04
C LEU A 58 -3.90 29.30 -40.65
N ASP A 59 -3.32 30.36 -40.07
CA ASP A 59 -1.90 30.69 -40.33
C ASP A 59 -1.26 31.62 -39.28
N SER A 60 -1.54 31.38 -37.99
CA SER A 60 -0.66 31.86 -36.92
C SER A 60 0.13 30.69 -36.33
N LYS A 61 1.39 30.56 -36.78
CA LYS A 61 2.42 29.76 -36.13
C LYS A 61 2.69 30.33 -34.73
N VAL A 62 1.99 29.81 -33.74
CA VAL A 62 2.46 29.81 -32.36
C VAL A 62 3.21 28.50 -32.19
N GLU A 63 4.55 28.57 -32.14
CA GLU A 63 5.38 27.44 -31.73
C GLU A 63 5.00 27.05 -30.29
N LEU A 64 4.19 25.99 -30.19
CA LEU A 64 3.97 25.30 -28.92
C LEU A 64 5.31 24.69 -28.48
N PRO A 65 5.75 24.90 -27.23
CA PRO A 65 6.95 24.28 -26.73
C PRO A 65 6.85 22.76 -26.88
N ALA A 66 7.94 22.15 -27.33
CA ALA A 66 8.05 20.74 -27.67
C ALA A 66 7.39 19.85 -26.60
N LYS A 67 6.47 18.98 -27.06
CA LYS A 67 5.89 17.89 -26.26
C LYS A 67 7.02 17.13 -25.55
N PRO A 68 7.04 17.05 -24.21
CA PRO A 68 7.86 16.07 -23.53
C PRO A 68 7.41 14.68 -23.97
N SER A 69 8.40 13.84 -24.24
CA SER A 69 8.33 12.46 -24.69
C SER A 69 7.14 11.65 -24.16
N LEU A 70 6.57 10.85 -25.07
CA LEU A 70 5.52 9.85 -24.86
C LEU A 70 5.54 9.21 -23.47
N TYR A 71 4.45 9.38 -22.74
CA TYR A 71 4.06 8.53 -21.62
C TYR A 71 3.52 7.19 -22.14
N PRO A 72 3.71 6.07 -21.42
CA PRO A 72 2.79 4.95 -21.56
C PRO A 72 1.42 5.39 -21.02
N GLU A 73 0.36 5.20 -21.81
CA GLU A 73 -1.04 5.62 -21.54
C GLU A 73 -1.67 5.04 -20.25
N ASN A 74 -0.90 4.31 -19.42
CA ASN A 74 -1.38 3.52 -18.28
C ASN A 74 -0.95 4.04 -16.89
N LEU A 75 -0.40 5.25 -16.78
CA LEU A 75 -0.06 5.87 -15.49
C LEU A 75 -1.00 7.04 -15.21
N ASN A 76 -2.23 6.74 -14.77
CA ASN A 76 -2.99 7.71 -14.00
C ASN A 76 -2.25 7.91 -12.67
N PRO A 77 -1.71 9.10 -12.35
CA PRO A 77 -0.97 9.34 -11.12
C PRO A 77 -1.83 9.16 -9.85
N PHE A 78 -3.14 8.99 -10.03
CA PHE A 78 -4.14 8.76 -9.00
C PHE A 78 -4.77 7.36 -9.04
N GLN A 79 -4.45 6.47 -9.99
CA GLN A 79 -5.05 5.13 -10.04
C GLN A 79 -4.24 4.14 -9.20
N ALA A 80 -4.83 3.79 -8.06
CA ALA A 80 -4.10 3.34 -6.90
C ALA A 80 -4.06 1.81 -6.77
N ALA A 81 -2.89 1.21 -6.97
CA ALA A 81 -2.60 -0.04 -6.24
C ALA A 81 -2.82 0.16 -4.73
N LEU A 82 -2.70 1.41 -4.26
CA LEU A 82 -3.00 1.81 -2.89
C LEU A 82 -4.49 1.69 -2.49
N SER A 83 -5.47 1.77 -3.39
CA SER A 83 -6.89 1.62 -3.04
C SER A 83 -7.31 0.17 -2.81
N GLU A 84 -6.54 -0.76 -3.37
CA GLU A 84 -6.67 -2.21 -3.16
C GLU A 84 -5.91 -2.68 -1.91
N ILE A 85 -5.18 -1.76 -1.26
CA ILE A 85 -4.49 -2.08 -0.01
C ILE A 85 -5.51 -2.35 1.08
N ARG A 86 -5.42 -3.57 1.58
CA ARG A 86 -6.07 -3.95 2.81
C ARG A 86 -5.40 -3.31 4.02
N LEU A 87 -6.23 -2.86 4.96
CA LEU A 87 -5.79 -2.32 6.25
C LEU A 87 -5.70 -3.43 7.30
N ASN A 88 -4.75 -3.32 8.24
CA ASN A 88 -4.79 -4.13 9.46
C ASN A 88 -5.91 -3.64 10.42
N GLU A 89 -6.17 -4.39 11.50
CA GLU A 89 -7.28 -4.08 12.42
C GLU A 89 -7.17 -2.69 13.04
N ASP A 90 -5.97 -2.30 13.49
CA ASP A 90 -5.76 -1.00 14.14
C ASP A 90 -5.88 0.16 13.14
N GLU A 91 -5.35 0.01 11.93
CA GLU A 91 -5.53 0.97 10.83
C GLU A 91 -6.99 1.13 10.44
N ASN A 92 -7.74 0.03 10.35
CA ASN A 92 -9.16 0.05 10.02
C ASN A 92 -10.00 0.73 11.13
N ILE A 93 -9.69 0.48 12.41
CA ILE A 93 -10.33 1.18 13.53
C ILE A 93 -10.05 2.68 13.45
N LYS A 94 -8.79 3.06 13.22
CA LYS A 94 -8.42 4.48 13.13
C LYS A 94 -9.01 5.17 11.92
N LEU A 95 -9.05 4.52 10.77
CA LEU A 95 -9.75 5.04 9.60
C LEU A 95 -11.22 5.31 9.95
N ASN A 96 -11.94 4.35 10.54
CA ASN A 96 -13.35 4.53 10.93
C ASN A 96 -13.57 5.69 11.91
N GLU A 97 -12.70 5.84 12.93
CA GLU A 97 -12.74 7.00 13.83
C GLU A 97 -12.64 8.32 13.05
N PHE A 98 -11.78 8.39 12.04
CA PHE A 98 -11.63 9.57 11.20
C PHE A 98 -12.82 9.80 10.25
N LEU A 99 -13.37 8.73 9.66
CA LEU A 99 -14.57 8.82 8.81
C LEU A 99 -15.76 9.39 9.61
N GLU A 100 -16.00 8.88 10.82
CA GLU A 100 -17.06 9.37 11.70
C GLU A 100 -16.88 10.86 12.04
N ARG A 101 -15.64 11.29 12.29
CA ARG A 101 -15.33 12.69 12.58
C ARG A 101 -15.57 13.60 11.37
N VAL A 102 -15.18 13.18 10.17
CA VAL A 102 -15.44 13.92 8.92
C VAL A 102 -16.94 14.11 8.73
N ILE A 103 -17.71 13.05 8.89
CA ILE A 103 -19.18 13.09 8.78
C ILE A 103 -19.78 14.05 9.82
N ALA A 104 -19.30 13.99 11.07
CA ALA A 104 -19.79 14.82 12.16
C ALA A 104 -19.33 16.29 12.10
N ALA A 105 -18.39 16.64 11.20
CA ALA A 105 -17.84 17.99 11.13
C ALA A 105 -18.94 19.03 10.85
N LYS A 106 -18.96 20.08 11.69
CA LYS A 106 -20.00 21.12 11.68
C LYS A 106 -19.71 22.23 10.68
N ASP A 107 -18.44 22.59 10.55
CA ASP A 107 -17.94 23.64 9.69
C ASP A 107 -16.67 23.21 8.96
N ILE A 108 -16.18 24.06 8.05
CA ILE A 108 -15.05 23.72 7.18
C ILE A 108 -13.72 23.78 7.93
N GLU A 109 -13.64 24.58 9.00
CA GLU A 109 -12.48 24.67 9.88
C GLU A 109 -12.29 23.38 10.68
N GLU A 110 -13.38 22.82 11.20
CA GLU A 110 -13.37 21.52 11.87
C GLU A 110 -12.94 20.42 10.89
N LEU A 111 -13.48 20.42 9.67
CA LEU A 111 -13.09 19.47 8.64
C LEU A 111 -11.59 19.60 8.28
N ASP A 112 -11.09 20.81 8.06
CA ASP A 112 -9.67 21.06 7.78
C ASP A 112 -8.77 20.52 8.90
N LYS A 113 -9.15 20.77 10.16
CA LYS A 113 -8.44 20.24 11.33
C LYS A 113 -8.42 18.71 11.36
N ILE A 114 -9.54 18.06 11.03
CA ILE A 114 -9.64 16.60 10.96
C ILE A 114 -8.72 16.07 9.85
N VAL A 115 -8.73 16.69 8.67
CA VAL A 115 -7.86 16.33 7.53
C VAL A 115 -6.39 16.46 7.92
N ASN A 116 -5.98 17.58 8.50
CA ASN A 116 -4.59 17.78 8.93
C ASN A 116 -4.15 16.68 9.92
N GLN A 117 -4.99 16.36 10.90
CA GLN A 117 -4.70 15.29 11.87
C GLN A 117 -4.61 13.89 11.25
N ALA A 118 -5.47 13.59 10.27
CA ALA A 118 -5.43 12.30 9.56
C ALA A 118 -4.13 12.16 8.77
N LEU A 119 -3.73 13.23 8.07
CA LEU A 119 -2.49 13.29 7.31
C LEU A 119 -1.27 13.15 8.24
N ASP A 120 -1.22 13.89 9.34
CA ASP A 120 -0.12 13.86 10.32
C ASP A 120 0.09 12.47 10.96
N LEU A 121 -1.00 11.73 11.23
CA LEU A 121 -0.92 10.39 11.82
C LEU A 121 -0.50 9.28 10.83
N GLY A 122 -0.49 9.57 9.52
CA GLY A 122 -0.15 8.61 8.48
C GLY A 122 -1.32 7.75 8.01
N ILE A 123 -2.57 8.22 8.11
CA ILE A 123 -3.72 7.51 7.53
C ILE A 123 -3.47 7.29 6.03
N ARG A 124 -3.69 6.06 5.55
CA ARG A 124 -3.73 5.75 4.11
C ARG A 124 -5.04 6.27 3.55
N ILE A 125 -4.99 7.42 2.91
CA ILE A 125 -6.21 8.17 2.55
C ILE A 125 -6.99 7.52 1.40
N ASN A 126 -6.34 6.68 0.60
CA ASN A 126 -6.97 5.97 -0.53
C ASN A 126 -7.40 4.54 -0.18
N ALA A 127 -6.89 3.97 0.91
CA ALA A 127 -7.25 2.61 1.31
C ALA A 127 -8.69 2.56 1.82
N HIS A 128 -9.40 1.49 1.47
CA HIS A 128 -10.78 1.29 1.88
C HIS A 128 -10.86 0.57 3.24
N ASN A 129 -11.81 1.00 4.07
CA ASN A 129 -12.21 0.23 5.24
C ASN A 129 -12.98 -1.04 4.85
N GLU A 130 -13.34 -1.87 5.83
CA GLU A 130 -14.16 -3.08 5.64
C GLU A 130 -15.50 -2.85 4.92
N ASP A 131 -16.03 -1.63 4.97
CA ASP A 131 -17.33 -1.27 4.41
C ASP A 131 -17.19 -0.55 3.04
N GLY A 132 -15.98 -0.47 2.48
CA GLY A 132 -15.71 0.06 1.15
C GLY A 132 -15.52 1.58 1.08
N TYR A 133 -15.23 2.25 2.19
CA TYR A 133 -15.02 3.71 2.25
C TYR A 133 -13.55 4.08 2.50
N SER A 134 -13.04 5.03 1.72
CA SER A 134 -11.74 5.66 1.93
C SER A 134 -11.88 7.02 2.60
N PHE A 135 -10.80 7.51 3.22
CA PHE A 135 -10.79 8.84 3.83
C PHE A 135 -10.97 9.95 2.79
N SER A 136 -10.28 9.85 1.65
CA SER A 136 -10.36 10.84 0.57
C SER A 136 -11.79 10.99 0.04
N ASN A 137 -12.47 9.88 -0.24
CA ASN A 137 -13.83 9.91 -0.80
C ASN A 137 -14.83 10.51 0.19
N ILE A 138 -14.76 10.14 1.48
CA ILE A 138 -15.68 10.68 2.49
C ILE A 138 -15.40 12.17 2.78
N ALA A 139 -14.14 12.59 2.79
CA ALA A 139 -13.79 14.00 2.94
C ALA A 139 -14.31 14.85 1.77
N ILE A 140 -14.16 14.37 0.54
CA ILE A 140 -14.67 15.05 -0.66
C ILE A 140 -16.19 15.07 -0.69
N PHE A 141 -16.85 13.96 -0.34
CA PHE A 141 -18.30 13.92 -0.21
C PHE A 141 -18.80 14.94 0.81
N LYS A 142 -18.13 15.05 1.97
CA LYS A 142 -18.48 16.04 3.00
C LYS A 142 -18.39 17.45 2.44
N LEU A 143 -17.38 17.77 1.64
CA LEU A 143 -17.20 19.09 1.02
C LEU A 143 -18.35 19.49 0.08
N CYS A 144 -19.21 18.56 -0.35
CA CYS A 144 -20.39 18.87 -1.16
C CYS A 144 -21.53 19.54 -0.39
N GLU A 145 -21.48 19.64 0.94
CA GLU A 145 -22.50 20.35 1.72
C GLU A 145 -22.49 21.87 1.42
N ASP A 146 -23.67 22.44 1.14
CA ASP A 146 -23.86 23.84 0.72
C ASP A 146 -23.28 24.89 1.70
N LYS A 147 -23.11 24.51 2.97
CA LYS A 147 -22.55 25.39 4.01
C LYS A 147 -21.05 25.65 3.85
N PHE A 148 -20.38 24.97 2.93
CA PHE A 148 -18.95 25.08 2.69
C PHE A 148 -18.65 26.00 1.51
N THR A 149 -17.78 27.00 1.74
CA THR A 149 -17.40 28.03 0.76
C THR A 149 -16.27 27.55 -0.16
N GLU A 150 -16.27 27.99 -1.42
CA GLU A 150 -15.38 27.53 -2.49
C GLU A 150 -13.87 27.62 -2.17
N ASP A 151 -13.38 28.77 -1.67
CA ASP A 151 -11.93 28.96 -1.43
C ASP A 151 -11.35 27.99 -0.39
N LYS A 152 -12.11 27.71 0.67
CA LYS A 152 -11.69 26.78 1.71
C LYS A 152 -11.84 25.32 1.28
N GLN A 153 -12.83 25.01 0.43
CA GLN A 153 -12.96 23.68 -0.19
C GLN A 153 -11.73 23.37 -1.05
N ALA A 154 -11.34 24.30 -1.92
CA ALA A 154 -10.17 24.16 -2.78
C ALA A 154 -8.89 23.88 -1.98
N ASN A 155 -8.71 24.55 -0.83
CA ASN A 155 -7.56 24.32 0.04
C ASN A 155 -7.50 22.89 0.61
N ILE A 156 -8.62 22.35 1.10
CA ILE A 156 -8.67 20.98 1.63
C ILE A 156 -8.43 19.96 0.50
N ILE A 157 -9.09 20.15 -0.64
CA ILE A 157 -8.91 19.30 -1.82
C ILE A 157 -7.44 19.31 -2.27
N LYS A 158 -6.82 20.48 -2.30
CA LYS A 158 -5.40 20.63 -2.65
C LYS A 158 -4.48 19.90 -1.68
N LYS A 159 -4.72 19.99 -0.37
CA LYS A 159 -3.95 19.22 0.62
C LYS A 159 -4.05 17.71 0.40
N LEU A 160 -5.26 17.21 0.17
CA LEU A 160 -5.50 15.79 -0.12
C LEU A 160 -4.82 15.37 -1.42
N ALA A 161 -4.97 16.15 -2.49
CA ALA A 161 -4.37 15.87 -3.79
C ALA A 161 -2.84 15.84 -3.73
N LEU A 162 -2.21 16.82 -3.05
CA LEU A 162 -0.77 16.85 -2.77
C LEU A 162 -0.27 15.64 -1.95
N SER A 163 -1.18 15.02 -1.21
CA SER A 163 -0.96 13.80 -0.43
C SER A 163 -1.25 12.53 -1.25
N GLY A 164 -1.52 12.64 -2.55
CA GLY A 164 -1.75 11.52 -3.45
C GLY A 164 -3.19 11.01 -3.43
N ALA A 165 -4.17 11.80 -2.97
CA ALA A 165 -5.56 11.38 -2.95
C ALA A 165 -6.10 11.12 -4.36
N TYR A 166 -6.80 10.00 -4.52
CA TYR A 166 -7.70 9.76 -5.64
C TYR A 166 -9.10 10.23 -5.28
N PHE A 167 -9.70 11.01 -6.16
CA PHE A 167 -11.07 11.47 -6.03
C PHE A 167 -11.96 10.70 -6.99
N ASP A 168 -12.66 9.70 -6.46
CA ASP A 168 -13.67 9.00 -7.25
C ASP A 168 -14.88 9.92 -7.46
N LYS A 169 -14.96 10.49 -8.66
CA LYS A 169 -16.01 11.44 -9.05
C LYS A 169 -17.41 10.82 -9.01
N SER A 170 -17.53 9.49 -8.93
CA SER A 170 -18.82 8.82 -8.73
C SER A 170 -19.49 9.18 -7.40
N TYR A 171 -18.73 9.53 -6.37
CA TYR A 171 -19.26 9.94 -5.06
C TYR A 171 -19.86 11.35 -5.05
N ILE A 172 -19.54 12.17 -6.05
CA ILE A 172 -19.90 13.60 -6.08
C ILE A 172 -20.61 14.02 -7.37
N GLN A 173 -21.16 13.07 -8.14
CA GLN A 173 -21.77 13.34 -9.46
C GLN A 173 -22.84 14.42 -9.45
N GLY A 174 -23.56 14.59 -8.34
CA GLY A 174 -24.59 15.62 -8.17
C GLY A 174 -24.05 17.03 -7.89
N ASN A 175 -22.77 17.20 -7.56
CA ASN A 175 -22.19 18.49 -7.17
C ASN A 175 -21.16 18.99 -8.20
N LYS A 176 -21.66 19.70 -9.22
CA LYS A 176 -20.85 20.23 -10.32
C LYS A 176 -19.73 21.16 -9.84
N ASN A 177 -19.99 22.00 -8.84
CA ASN A 177 -19.01 22.95 -8.31
C ASN A 177 -17.83 22.20 -7.67
N THR A 178 -18.09 21.19 -6.83
CA THR A 178 -17.03 20.37 -6.22
C THR A 178 -16.20 19.64 -7.27
N ILE A 179 -16.85 19.10 -8.31
CA ILE A 179 -16.15 18.46 -9.45
C ILE A 179 -15.25 19.46 -10.17
N GLU A 180 -15.71 20.68 -10.40
CA GLU A 180 -14.92 21.73 -11.05
C GLU A 180 -13.72 22.13 -10.20
N ILE A 181 -13.89 22.28 -8.89
CA ILE A 181 -12.80 22.54 -7.95
C ILE A 181 -11.79 21.38 -7.97
N CYS A 182 -12.23 20.14 -7.89
CA CYS A 182 -11.36 18.96 -7.99
C CYS A 182 -10.56 18.97 -9.30
N ASN A 183 -11.20 19.18 -10.45
CA ASN A 183 -10.52 19.23 -11.75
C ASN A 183 -9.48 20.36 -11.81
N LYS A 184 -9.80 21.54 -11.26
CA LYS A 184 -8.89 22.69 -11.22
C LYS A 184 -7.67 22.38 -10.34
N VAL A 185 -7.91 21.85 -9.15
CA VAL A 185 -6.86 21.49 -8.19
C VAL A 185 -5.99 20.36 -8.73
N GLU A 186 -6.57 19.30 -9.31
CA GLU A 186 -5.84 18.18 -9.91
C GLU A 186 -4.82 18.70 -10.95
N LYS A 187 -5.26 19.57 -11.87
CA LYS A 187 -4.38 20.20 -12.88
C LYS A 187 -3.29 21.07 -12.25
N GLU A 188 -3.62 21.80 -11.18
CA GLU A 188 -2.66 22.67 -10.49
C GLU A 188 -1.55 21.87 -9.80
N VAL A 189 -1.89 20.75 -9.15
CA VAL A 189 -0.94 19.96 -8.38
C VAL A 189 -0.22 18.89 -9.20
N GLU A 190 -0.75 18.50 -10.36
CA GLU A 190 -0.23 17.45 -11.23
C GLU A 190 1.29 17.53 -11.45
N PRO A 191 1.91 18.68 -11.77
CA PRO A 191 3.37 18.77 -11.93
C PRO A 191 4.15 18.43 -10.66
N GLN A 192 3.59 18.75 -9.48
CA GLN A 192 4.22 18.48 -8.19
C GLN A 192 4.14 17.00 -7.84
N ILE A 193 2.98 16.36 -8.09
CA ILE A 193 2.77 14.92 -7.94
C ILE A 193 3.71 14.16 -8.88
N TYR A 194 3.75 14.56 -10.15
CA TYR A 194 4.59 13.94 -11.16
C TYR A 194 6.08 14.00 -10.78
N ASN A 195 6.58 15.19 -10.42
CA ASN A 195 7.97 15.35 -9.97
C ASN A 195 8.28 14.48 -8.74
N ARG A 196 7.34 14.34 -7.80
CA ARG A 196 7.52 13.48 -6.63
C ARG A 196 7.57 12.01 -6.99
N LEU A 197 6.69 11.55 -7.88
CA LEU A 197 6.69 10.17 -8.40
C LEU A 197 7.96 9.86 -9.19
N GLN A 198 8.43 10.79 -10.02
CA GLN A 198 9.69 10.65 -10.77
C GLN A 198 10.87 10.47 -9.82
N LYS A 199 11.03 11.35 -8.82
CA LYS A 199 12.09 11.21 -7.82
C LYS A 199 12.00 9.90 -7.03
N LEU A 200 10.78 9.48 -6.68
CA LEU A 200 10.57 8.20 -5.99
C LEU A 200 10.98 7.01 -6.87
N ARG A 201 10.72 7.07 -8.18
CA ARG A 201 11.19 6.09 -9.16
C ARG A 201 12.71 6.08 -9.26
N GLU A 202 13.36 7.24 -9.38
CA GLU A 202 14.82 7.36 -9.42
C GLU A 202 15.47 6.76 -8.17
N ILE A 203 14.88 6.97 -6.98
CA ILE A 203 15.31 6.32 -5.75
C ILE A 203 15.23 4.79 -5.87
N GLY A 204 14.09 4.27 -6.35
CA GLY A 204 13.89 2.84 -6.56
C GLY A 204 14.90 2.24 -7.55
N GLU A 205 15.11 2.90 -8.69
CA GLU A 205 16.05 2.48 -9.73
C GLU A 205 17.49 2.49 -9.21
N SER A 206 17.88 3.52 -8.46
CA SER A 206 19.20 3.59 -7.83
C SER A 206 19.43 2.54 -6.74
N ALA A 207 18.35 1.99 -6.17
CA ALA A 207 18.39 0.97 -5.13
C ALA A 207 18.28 -0.46 -5.67
N ALA A 208 17.87 -0.63 -6.93
CA ALA A 208 17.87 -1.92 -7.60
C ALA A 208 19.33 -2.34 -7.86
N ILE A 209 19.73 -3.46 -7.28
CA ILE A 209 20.99 -4.14 -7.60
C ILE A 209 20.77 -4.99 -8.86
N GLU A 210 19.61 -5.65 -8.92
CA GLU A 210 19.12 -6.40 -10.08
C GLU A 210 17.62 -6.14 -10.28
N GLY A 211 17.17 -6.17 -11.52
CA GLY A 211 15.78 -5.93 -11.89
C GLY A 211 15.46 -4.46 -12.20
N THR A 212 14.16 -4.16 -12.36
CA THR A 212 13.66 -2.83 -12.77
C THR A 212 12.45 -2.42 -11.94
N VAL A 213 12.30 -1.12 -11.70
CA VAL A 213 11.10 -0.55 -11.07
C VAL A 213 9.95 -0.57 -12.07
N LYS A 214 8.89 -1.30 -11.74
CA LYS A 214 7.67 -1.41 -12.54
C LYS A 214 6.69 -0.30 -12.20
N LYS A 215 6.43 -0.09 -10.90
CA LYS A 215 5.40 0.83 -10.43
C LYS A 215 5.88 1.61 -9.22
N VAL A 216 5.50 2.89 -9.15
CA VAL A 216 5.64 3.72 -7.95
C VAL A 216 4.36 4.48 -7.70
N GLU A 217 3.94 4.53 -6.45
CA GLU A 217 2.83 5.36 -5.98
C GLU A 217 3.14 5.86 -4.57
N PHE A 218 2.45 6.90 -4.12
CA PHE A 218 2.46 7.32 -2.73
C PHE A 218 1.05 7.60 -2.21
N ASP A 219 0.83 7.31 -0.94
CA ASP A 219 -0.38 7.61 -0.19
C ASP A 219 0.04 8.32 1.09
N ASN A 220 -0.28 9.60 1.18
CA ASN A 220 0.04 10.46 2.30
C ASN A 220 1.54 10.45 2.63
N GLN A 221 1.93 9.75 3.71
CA GLN A 221 3.32 9.61 4.13
C GLN A 221 3.92 8.24 3.77
N THR A 222 3.22 7.40 3.03
CA THR A 222 3.66 6.05 2.66
C THR A 222 3.85 5.90 1.16
N PHE A 223 4.61 4.89 0.73
CA PHE A 223 4.74 4.57 -0.68
C PHE A 223 4.45 3.10 -1.00
N TYR A 224 4.14 2.86 -2.26
CA TYR A 224 4.10 1.55 -2.90
C TYR A 224 5.14 1.53 -4.02
N MET A 225 6.00 0.52 -4.04
CA MET A 225 7.03 0.36 -5.08
C MET A 225 7.11 -1.08 -5.52
N ALA A 226 6.84 -1.35 -6.79
CA ALA A 226 6.92 -2.68 -7.37
C ALA A 226 8.14 -2.82 -8.28
N PHE A 227 8.83 -3.94 -8.15
CA PHE A 227 9.96 -4.35 -8.97
C PHE A 227 9.65 -5.64 -9.73
N SER A 228 10.43 -5.94 -10.78
CA SER A 228 10.34 -7.20 -11.53
C SER A 228 10.53 -8.47 -10.66
N GLN A 229 10.08 -9.63 -11.16
CA GLN A 229 10.04 -10.93 -10.45
C GLN A 229 11.34 -11.33 -9.75
N ASN A 230 12.50 -11.11 -10.37
CA ASN A 230 13.79 -11.58 -9.87
C ASN A 230 14.66 -10.43 -9.36
N SER A 231 14.04 -9.38 -8.81
CA SER A 231 14.78 -8.18 -8.42
C SER A 231 15.49 -8.35 -7.09
N ARG A 232 16.70 -7.80 -6.99
CA ARG A 232 17.44 -7.66 -5.73
C ARG A 232 17.55 -6.18 -5.41
N VAL A 233 17.07 -5.77 -4.25
CA VAL A 233 16.86 -4.35 -3.93
C VAL A 233 17.47 -3.99 -2.58
N ASN A 234 18.19 -2.88 -2.53
CA ASN A 234 18.62 -2.25 -1.29
C ASN A 234 17.46 -1.46 -0.67
N VAL A 235 16.62 -2.15 0.10
CA VAL A 235 15.45 -1.57 0.78
C VAL A 235 15.83 -0.42 1.72
N ALA A 236 17.03 -0.45 2.32
CA ALA A 236 17.49 0.63 3.17
C ALA A 236 17.63 1.94 2.39
N LYS A 237 18.19 1.87 1.17
CA LYS A 237 18.32 3.01 0.25
C LYS A 237 16.96 3.54 -0.22
N VAL A 238 16.01 2.64 -0.49
CA VAL A 238 14.64 3.03 -0.85
C VAL A 238 13.98 3.84 0.28
N VAL A 239 13.96 3.28 1.49
CA VAL A 239 13.30 3.93 2.63
C VAL A 239 13.99 5.24 3.01
N SER A 240 15.34 5.30 2.98
CA SER A 240 16.06 6.54 3.26
C SER A 240 15.84 7.61 2.20
N GLY A 241 15.87 7.24 0.91
CA GLY A 241 15.63 8.20 -0.17
C GLY A 241 14.20 8.73 -0.16
N ALA A 242 13.21 7.87 0.09
CA ALA A 242 11.81 8.28 0.22
C ALA A 242 11.62 9.28 1.38
N ARG A 243 12.40 9.14 2.45
CA ARG A 243 12.41 10.09 3.58
C ARG A 243 12.77 11.50 3.17
N ASP A 244 13.73 11.65 2.26
CA ASP A 244 14.18 12.95 1.77
C ASP A 244 13.11 13.63 0.89
N LEU A 245 12.14 12.86 0.38
CA LEU A 245 10.92 13.34 -0.29
C LEU A 245 9.76 13.65 0.68
N GLY A 246 10.01 13.63 1.98
CA GLY A 246 9.00 13.83 3.01
C GLY A 246 7.99 12.69 3.15
N LEU A 247 8.24 11.53 2.54
CA LEU A 247 7.53 10.28 2.84
C LEU A 247 8.21 9.62 4.04
N SER A 248 7.59 8.65 4.70
CA SER A 248 8.22 7.87 5.78
C SER A 248 8.87 8.71 6.88
N ARG A 249 8.35 9.92 7.15
CA ARG A 249 8.82 10.77 8.24
C ARG A 249 8.66 9.94 9.52
N GLY A 250 9.78 9.65 10.19
CA GLY A 250 9.79 8.73 11.33
C GLY A 250 8.70 9.07 12.35
N ASN A 251 8.18 8.06 13.04
CA ASN A 251 7.00 8.15 13.93
C ASN A 251 5.63 8.09 13.22
N LEU A 252 5.51 7.32 12.12
CA LEU A 252 4.20 6.95 11.59
C LEU A 252 3.50 6.02 12.58
N SER A 253 2.43 6.52 13.21
CA SER A 253 1.59 5.68 14.08
C SER A 253 0.76 4.67 13.28
N LEU A 254 0.50 4.97 12.01
CA LEU A 254 -0.35 4.21 11.10
C LEU A 254 0.29 4.15 9.72
N GLY A 255 0.01 3.09 8.97
CA GLY A 255 0.58 2.87 7.65
C GLY A 255 2.03 2.38 7.67
N GLY A 256 2.50 1.98 6.50
CA GLY A 256 3.81 1.42 6.22
C GLY A 256 4.10 1.47 4.73
N ASN A 257 5.37 1.46 4.36
CA ASN A 257 5.76 1.38 2.96
C ASN A 257 5.58 -0.04 2.46
N ILE A 258 5.24 -0.20 1.19
CA ILE A 258 5.16 -1.52 0.57
C ILE A 258 6.18 -1.61 -0.54
N VAL A 259 6.96 -2.68 -0.49
CA VAL A 259 7.85 -3.05 -1.57
C VAL A 259 7.35 -4.38 -2.12
N ARG A 260 7.06 -4.42 -3.42
CA ARG A 260 6.69 -5.64 -4.15
C ARG A 260 7.86 -6.11 -5.01
N LEU A 261 8.26 -7.35 -4.84
CA LEU A 261 9.28 -8.06 -5.62
C LEU A 261 8.58 -9.22 -6.32
N GLY A 262 8.29 -9.06 -7.62
CA GLY A 262 7.45 -10.04 -8.31
C GLY A 262 6.04 -10.10 -7.75
N GLU A 263 5.59 -11.27 -7.32
CA GLU A 263 4.28 -11.46 -6.65
C GLU A 263 4.35 -11.34 -5.13
N SER A 264 5.54 -11.11 -4.56
CA SER A 264 5.73 -11.00 -3.11
C SER A 264 5.79 -9.54 -2.66
N GLU A 265 4.94 -9.16 -1.73
CA GLU A 265 4.89 -7.85 -1.09
C GLU A 265 5.41 -7.92 0.35
N VAL A 266 6.09 -6.86 0.77
CA VAL A 266 6.54 -6.69 2.15
C VAL A 266 6.18 -5.30 2.66
N GLU A 267 5.64 -5.24 3.87
CA GLU A 267 5.33 -4.00 4.57
C GLU A 267 6.47 -3.62 5.53
N ILE A 268 6.91 -2.37 5.42
CA ILE A 268 8.03 -1.80 6.18
C ILE A 268 7.59 -0.50 6.84
N LYS A 269 7.64 -0.47 8.18
CA LYS A 269 7.38 0.73 8.98
C LYS A 269 8.69 1.40 9.39
N THR A 270 8.68 2.73 9.45
CA THR A 270 9.84 3.51 9.92
C THR A 270 9.59 3.96 11.36
N GLU A 271 10.37 3.41 12.30
CA GLU A 271 10.26 3.69 13.72
C GLU A 271 10.86 5.07 14.10
N LYS A 272 10.61 5.54 15.33
CA LYS A 272 11.06 6.85 15.84
C LYS A 272 12.56 7.14 15.69
N ASN A 273 13.40 6.11 15.65
CA ASN A 273 14.85 6.21 15.49
C ASN A 273 15.31 5.94 14.04
N GLY A 274 14.40 5.96 13.07
CA GLY A 274 14.69 5.65 11.67
C GLY A 274 14.96 4.17 11.39
N LYS A 275 14.74 3.27 12.38
CA LYS A 275 14.83 1.83 12.14
C LYS A 275 13.73 1.37 11.21
N ARG A 276 14.10 0.50 10.27
CA ARG A 276 13.19 -0.17 9.34
C ARG A 276 12.64 -1.40 10.05
N ASN A 277 11.34 -1.47 10.20
CA ASN A 277 10.66 -2.57 10.84
C ASN A 277 9.81 -3.30 9.79
N TYR A 278 10.18 -4.53 9.47
CA TYR A 278 9.41 -5.38 8.57
C TYR A 278 8.28 -6.02 9.38
N THR A 279 7.03 -5.68 9.05
CA THR A 279 5.87 -5.97 9.90
C THR A 279 4.88 -6.94 9.30
N ASP A 280 4.87 -7.07 7.97
CA ASP A 280 3.99 -8.00 7.27
C ASP A 280 4.54 -8.35 5.89
N ILE A 281 4.04 -9.45 5.33
CA ILE A 281 4.41 -9.97 4.03
C ILE A 281 3.15 -10.53 3.37
N SER A 282 3.01 -10.50 2.04
CA SER A 282 1.85 -11.11 1.38
C SER A 282 1.79 -12.62 1.62
N ASP A 283 0.60 -13.19 1.50
CA ASP A 283 0.42 -14.63 1.68
C ASP A 283 1.27 -15.43 0.68
N THR A 284 1.67 -16.64 1.09
CA THR A 284 2.56 -17.56 0.36
C THR A 284 3.92 -16.99 -0.07
N SER A 285 4.24 -15.77 0.36
CA SER A 285 5.45 -15.07 -0.03
C SER A 285 6.64 -15.46 0.83
N ALA A 286 7.81 -15.42 0.20
CA ALA A 286 9.07 -15.62 0.87
C ALA A 286 10.12 -14.68 0.26
N PHE A 287 11.00 -14.13 1.10
CA PHE A 287 12.15 -13.36 0.64
C PHE A 287 13.35 -13.60 1.55
N THR A 288 14.53 -13.40 0.99
CA THR A 288 15.78 -13.47 1.73
C THR A 288 16.27 -12.05 2.00
N VAL A 289 16.52 -11.75 3.27
CA VAL A 289 17.18 -10.51 3.69
C VAL A 289 18.65 -10.83 3.94
N THR A 290 19.52 -10.14 3.22
CA THR A 290 20.97 -10.27 3.36
C THR A 290 21.51 -9.21 4.31
N PHE A 291 22.29 -9.64 5.30
CA PHE A 291 23.00 -8.79 6.24
C PHE A 291 24.50 -8.92 6.04
N PRO A 292 25.22 -7.83 5.72
CA PRO A 292 26.68 -7.86 5.76
C PRO A 292 27.16 -7.98 7.22
N THR A 293 28.15 -8.85 7.46
CA THR A 293 28.75 -9.09 8.79
C THR A 293 30.27 -9.16 8.68
N THR A 294 30.99 -9.18 9.81
CA THR A 294 32.45 -9.32 9.79
C THR A 294 32.95 -10.66 9.24
N LEU A 295 32.10 -11.69 9.23
CA LEU A 295 32.42 -13.05 8.79
C LEU A 295 31.84 -13.40 7.40
N GLY A 296 31.25 -12.42 6.70
CA GLY A 296 30.61 -12.59 5.40
C GLY A 296 29.14 -12.15 5.38
N GLU A 297 28.37 -12.62 4.40
CA GLU A 297 26.96 -12.29 4.27
C GLU A 297 26.08 -13.32 5.01
N LEU A 298 25.22 -12.83 5.91
CA LEU A 298 24.21 -13.65 6.55
C LEU A 298 22.88 -13.52 5.81
N HIS A 299 22.37 -14.65 5.32
CA HIS A 299 21.08 -14.72 4.66
C HIS A 299 20.00 -15.19 5.64
N VAL A 300 18.97 -14.37 5.82
CA VAL A 300 17.78 -14.69 6.64
C VAL A 300 16.58 -14.77 5.73
N ARG A 301 16.03 -15.97 5.58
CA ARG A 301 14.79 -16.21 4.86
C ARG A 301 13.60 -15.85 5.75
N ILE A 302 12.68 -15.09 5.18
CA ILE A 302 11.44 -14.63 5.82
C ILE A 302 10.29 -15.15 5.00
N TYR A 303 9.35 -15.87 5.61
CA TYR A 303 8.24 -16.46 4.88
C TYR A 303 7.00 -16.61 5.75
N GLN A 304 5.85 -16.65 5.11
CA GLN A 304 4.56 -16.79 5.78
C GLN A 304 4.34 -18.25 6.18
N ASP A 305 3.92 -18.48 7.42
CA ASP A 305 3.60 -19.83 7.89
C ASP A 305 2.22 -20.26 7.37
N ILE A 306 2.20 -21.19 6.40
CA ILE A 306 0.97 -21.73 5.82
C ILE A 306 0.12 -22.48 6.88
N LYS A 307 0.75 -22.99 7.95
CA LYS A 307 0.03 -23.68 9.04
C LYS A 307 -0.47 -22.71 10.11
N ASN A 308 0.20 -21.58 10.28
CA ASN A 308 -0.20 -20.52 11.21
C ASN A 308 -0.19 -19.17 10.51
N TYR A 309 -1.31 -18.84 9.88
CA TYR A 309 -1.47 -17.65 9.05
C TYR A 309 -1.13 -16.34 9.76
N ASN A 310 -1.10 -16.29 11.11
CA ASN A 310 -0.80 -15.08 11.88
C ASN A 310 0.69 -14.87 12.16
N THR A 311 1.55 -15.79 11.74
CA THR A 311 2.99 -15.73 12.02
C THR A 311 3.83 -15.70 10.76
N ILE A 312 4.90 -14.92 10.82
CA ILE A 312 6.00 -14.91 9.86
C ILE A 312 7.15 -15.69 10.49
N GLN A 313 7.70 -16.65 9.75
CA GLN A 313 8.83 -17.46 10.18
C GLN A 313 10.12 -16.86 9.65
N LEU A 314 11.19 -17.08 10.42
CA LEU A 314 12.55 -16.65 10.12
C LEU A 314 13.47 -17.86 10.17
N GLU A 315 14.19 -18.11 9.08
CA GLU A 315 15.19 -19.15 9.00
C GLU A 315 16.52 -18.58 8.52
N VAL A 316 17.60 -18.91 9.21
CA VAL A 316 18.94 -18.59 8.74
C VAL A 316 19.42 -19.71 7.83
N GLU A 317 19.82 -19.35 6.62
CA GLU A 317 20.27 -20.32 5.61
C GLU A 317 21.62 -20.96 6.00
N ASN A 318 22.57 -20.16 6.51
CA ASN A 318 23.88 -20.64 6.98
C ASN A 318 23.97 -20.65 8.52
N LYS A 319 23.64 -21.80 9.12
CA LYS A 319 23.65 -21.99 10.59
C LYS A 319 25.05 -21.93 11.21
N ASP A 320 26.09 -22.34 10.48
CA ASP A 320 27.46 -22.31 10.98
C ASP A 320 27.98 -20.88 11.11
N LEU A 321 27.70 -20.04 10.09
CA LEU A 321 28.00 -18.62 10.14
C LEU A 321 27.25 -17.95 11.30
N TRP A 322 25.95 -18.25 11.45
CA TRP A 322 25.15 -17.75 12.57
C TRP A 322 25.75 -18.08 13.93
N ASN A 323 26.13 -19.35 14.15
CA ASN A 323 26.71 -19.79 15.42
C ASN A 323 28.06 -19.09 15.71
N LYS A 324 28.87 -18.84 14.68
CA LYS A 324 30.12 -18.07 14.83
C LYS A 324 29.84 -16.61 15.21
N LEU A 325 28.88 -15.96 14.54
CA LEU A 325 28.47 -14.58 14.85
C LEU A 325 27.89 -14.43 16.26
N GLN A 326 27.16 -15.43 16.75
CA GLN A 326 26.67 -15.42 18.13
C GLN A 326 27.81 -15.50 19.15
N LYS A 327 28.87 -16.28 18.87
CA LYS A 327 30.05 -16.38 19.73
C LYS A 327 30.86 -15.09 19.78
N THR A 328 30.91 -14.33 18.68
CA THR A 328 31.60 -13.03 18.63
C THR A 328 30.79 -11.90 19.25
N GLY A 329 29.48 -12.10 19.47
CA GLY A 329 28.59 -11.06 20.01
C GLY A 329 28.32 -9.93 19.03
N GLU A 330 28.50 -10.16 17.73
CA GLU A 330 28.30 -9.13 16.70
C GLU A 330 26.84 -8.66 16.64
N SER A 331 26.64 -7.34 16.57
CA SER A 331 25.31 -6.74 16.40
C SER A 331 24.89 -6.75 14.93
N ILE A 332 24.03 -7.69 14.55
CA ILE A 332 23.59 -7.88 13.17
C ILE A 332 22.40 -6.97 12.84
N GLY A 333 22.42 -6.39 11.64
CA GLY A 333 21.28 -5.65 11.09
C GLY A 333 20.96 -4.38 11.87
N GLN A 334 21.98 -3.64 12.31
CA GLN A 334 21.78 -2.35 12.97
C GLN A 334 20.93 -1.43 12.08
N GLY A 335 19.81 -0.93 12.62
CA GLY A 335 18.82 -0.18 11.82
C GLY A 335 17.66 -1.01 11.25
N CYS A 336 17.64 -2.33 11.49
CA CYS A 336 16.61 -3.27 11.03
C CYS A 336 15.90 -3.94 12.22
N LEU A 337 14.59 -4.14 12.09
CA LEU A 337 13.73 -4.85 13.02
C LEU A 337 12.80 -5.80 12.27
N PHE A 338 12.42 -6.90 12.91
CA PHE A 338 11.41 -7.84 12.46
C PHE A 338 10.30 -7.89 13.50
N GLY A 339 9.08 -7.46 13.15
CA GLY A 339 7.95 -7.39 14.10
C GLY A 339 8.26 -6.59 15.38
N GLY A 340 9.09 -5.55 15.27
CA GLY A 340 9.55 -4.73 16.41
C GLY A 340 10.72 -5.32 17.22
N MET A 341 11.21 -6.50 16.87
CA MET A 341 12.37 -7.14 17.52
C MET A 341 13.66 -6.90 16.74
N SER A 342 14.81 -6.90 17.42
CA SER A 342 16.11 -6.94 16.73
C SER A 342 16.24 -8.23 15.91
N VAL A 343 17.07 -8.19 14.86
CA VAL A 343 17.32 -9.35 13.98
C VAL A 343 17.65 -10.60 14.79
N CYS A 344 18.60 -10.50 15.72
CA CYS A 344 19.01 -11.67 16.51
C CYS A 344 17.91 -12.23 17.40
N LYS A 345 17.08 -11.37 18.00
CA LYS A 345 15.98 -11.82 18.86
C LYS A 345 14.88 -12.48 18.03
N ALA A 346 14.55 -11.93 16.87
CA ALA A 346 13.52 -12.46 15.99
C ALA A 346 13.93 -13.83 15.43
N VAL A 347 15.18 -13.96 14.96
CA VAL A 347 15.75 -15.23 14.50
C VAL A 347 15.76 -16.28 15.62
N ALA A 348 16.19 -15.92 16.82
CA ALA A 348 16.18 -16.84 17.97
C ALA A 348 14.77 -17.29 18.37
N SER A 349 13.77 -16.43 18.15
CA SER A 349 12.35 -16.76 18.39
C SER A 349 11.73 -17.58 17.25
N GLY A 350 12.45 -17.76 16.13
CA GLY A 350 11.99 -18.44 14.92
C GLY A 350 11.01 -17.65 14.07
N GLY A 351 10.57 -16.47 14.50
CA GLY A 351 9.53 -15.72 13.81
C GLY A 351 8.91 -14.59 14.64
N PHE A 352 7.86 -13.99 14.10
CA PHE A 352 7.09 -12.92 14.75
C PHE A 352 5.62 -12.91 14.30
N LEU A 353 4.76 -12.25 15.07
CA LEU A 353 3.36 -12.04 14.69
C LEU A 353 3.28 -10.98 13.60
N ARG A 354 2.54 -11.29 12.53
CA ARG A 354 2.33 -10.33 11.45
C ARG A 354 1.29 -9.29 11.83
N SER A 355 1.36 -8.13 11.18
CA SER A 355 0.43 -7.02 11.47
C SER A 355 -1.03 -7.33 11.13
N GLY A 356 -1.27 -8.33 10.27
CA GLY A 356 -2.60 -8.80 9.90
C GLY A 356 -3.16 -8.11 8.65
N ARG A 357 -2.33 -7.38 7.92
CA ARG A 357 -2.70 -6.66 6.71
C ARG A 357 -3.07 -7.62 5.58
N PHE A 358 -2.28 -8.67 5.40
CA PHE A 358 -2.46 -9.65 4.33
C PHE A 358 -3.28 -10.88 4.75
N CYS A 359 -3.68 -11.00 6.02
CA CYS A 359 -4.44 -12.16 6.48
C CYS A 359 -5.91 -12.08 6.11
N ASP A 360 -6.48 -13.07 5.42
CA ASP A 360 -7.93 -13.19 5.25
C ASP A 360 -8.73 -13.18 6.56
N GLN A 361 -9.79 -12.37 6.61
CA GLN A 361 -10.67 -12.31 7.79
C GLN A 361 -11.35 -13.66 8.04
N LYS A 362 -11.51 -14.49 7.00
CA LYS A 362 -11.99 -15.86 7.11
C LYS A 362 -10.99 -16.79 7.82
N SER A 363 -9.68 -16.52 7.72
CA SER A 363 -8.63 -17.27 8.43
C SER A 363 -8.29 -16.67 9.81
N CYS A 364 -8.63 -15.41 10.07
CA CYS A 364 -8.42 -14.73 11.36
C CYS A 364 -9.63 -14.74 12.32
N GLY A 365 -10.79 -15.23 11.90
CA GLY A 365 -11.97 -15.41 12.75
C GLY A 365 -12.02 -16.79 13.40
N GLN A 366 -11.74 -16.89 14.70
CA GLN A 366 -11.96 -18.12 15.48
C GLN A 366 -13.35 -18.74 15.23
N LYS A 367 -13.37 -19.95 14.65
CA LYS A 367 -14.31 -21.01 15.02
C LYS A 367 -13.51 -22.28 15.30
N SER A 368 -13.31 -22.57 16.58
CA SER A 368 -13.11 -23.93 17.05
C SER A 368 -14.46 -24.64 17.12
N MET A 369 -14.62 -25.74 16.39
CA MET A 369 -15.36 -26.94 16.81
C MET A 369 -15.11 -28.11 15.83
N GLU A 370 -14.44 -29.13 16.37
CA GLU A 370 -14.54 -30.58 16.16
C GLU A 370 -14.53 -31.26 14.76
N THR A 371 -13.56 -32.17 14.68
CA THR A 371 -13.19 -33.34 13.84
C THR A 371 -14.17 -33.92 12.80
N ILE A 372 -13.63 -34.21 11.59
CA ILE A 372 -13.87 -35.43 10.79
C ILE A 372 -12.55 -35.85 10.09
N LYS A 373 -12.17 -37.14 10.17
CA LYS A 373 -11.20 -37.82 9.27
C LYS A 373 -11.97 -38.79 8.36
N PRO A 374 -11.51 -39.05 7.12
CA PRO A 374 -10.66 -40.23 6.90
C PRO A 374 -9.42 -39.99 6.01
N ILE A 375 -8.51 -40.96 6.09
CA ILE A 375 -7.16 -41.05 5.49
C ILE A 375 -7.21 -41.82 4.16
N SER A 376 -6.38 -41.42 3.18
CA SER A 376 -5.49 -42.25 2.32
C SER A 376 -5.04 -41.39 1.13
N ASN A 377 -3.78 -41.24 0.72
CA ASN A 377 -2.55 -41.96 0.98
C ASN A 377 -1.38 -40.98 1.14
N PHE A 378 -0.58 -41.22 2.18
CA PHE A 378 0.81 -40.79 2.24
C PHE A 378 1.61 -41.56 1.18
N LYS A 379 2.35 -40.86 0.32
CA LYS A 379 3.69 -41.30 -0.05
C LYS A 379 4.66 -40.16 0.18
N SER A 380 5.55 -40.44 1.12
CA SER A 380 6.68 -39.64 1.60
C SER A 380 7.88 -39.69 0.66
N ARG A 381 8.77 -38.70 0.86
CA ARG A 381 10.15 -38.57 0.35
C ARG A 381 10.21 -38.15 -1.13
N GLU A 382 11.02 -37.17 -1.52
CA GLU A 382 12.46 -37.13 -1.29
C GLU A 382 13.02 -35.73 -0.98
N SER A 383 13.90 -35.72 0.01
CA SER A 383 15.00 -34.77 0.15
C SER A 383 15.99 -34.98 -0.99
N LEU A 384 16.36 -33.92 -1.72
CA LEU A 384 17.56 -33.93 -2.56
C LEU A 384 18.50 -32.82 -2.10
N SER A 385 19.43 -33.22 -1.24
CA SER A 385 20.71 -32.57 -1.02
C SER A 385 21.58 -32.75 -2.26
N TRP A 386 22.25 -31.71 -2.72
CA TRP A 386 23.36 -31.83 -3.64
C TRP A 386 24.55 -31.04 -3.13
N THR A 387 25.53 -31.76 -2.59
CA THR A 387 26.96 -31.39 -2.64
C THR A 387 27.76 -32.64 -2.96
N GLU A 388 28.39 -32.56 -4.15
CA GLU A 388 29.72 -33.03 -4.54
C GLU A 388 30.21 -34.44 -4.18
N ARG A 389 30.60 -35.17 -5.23
CA ARG A 389 31.84 -35.94 -5.24
C ARG A 389 32.56 -35.78 -6.59
N LEU A 390 33.78 -35.25 -6.49
CA LEU A 390 34.91 -35.59 -7.34
C LEU A 390 35.18 -37.10 -7.26
N GLU A 391 35.55 -37.72 -8.37
CA GLU A 391 36.73 -38.60 -8.45
C GLU A 391 37.06 -39.00 -9.90
N ASP A 392 38.30 -38.73 -10.26
CA ASP A 392 39.23 -39.58 -11.01
C ASP A 392 38.86 -40.15 -12.38
N THR A 393 39.35 -39.46 -13.42
CA THR A 393 39.88 -40.12 -14.62
C THR A 393 41.40 -40.06 -14.62
N LYS A 394 42.02 -41.21 -14.37
CA LYS A 394 43.46 -41.46 -14.60
C LYS A 394 43.79 -41.47 -16.10
N PRO A 395 45.05 -41.17 -16.48
CA PRO A 395 45.48 -41.07 -17.87
C PRO A 395 45.73 -42.45 -18.50
N VAL A 396 45.31 -42.62 -19.75
CA VAL A 396 45.76 -43.72 -20.61
C VAL A 396 47.05 -43.28 -21.30
N ILE A 397 48.15 -43.89 -20.89
CA ILE A 397 49.41 -43.91 -21.61
C ILE A 397 49.30 -45.02 -22.67
N HIS A 398 49.48 -44.68 -23.93
CA HIS A 398 49.86 -45.63 -24.97
C HIS A 398 51.22 -45.21 -25.50
N GLY A 399 52.24 -45.97 -25.09
CA GLY A 399 53.52 -46.00 -25.76
C GLY A 399 53.65 -47.35 -26.47
N ILE A 400 54.11 -47.31 -27.73
CA ILE A 400 55.33 -47.96 -28.24
C ILE A 400 55.19 -48.08 -29.77
N SER A 401 55.96 -47.28 -30.50
CA SER A 401 57.00 -47.75 -31.44
C SER A 401 57.89 -46.57 -31.80
#